data_AF-A0AAD5A6J0-F1
#
_entry.id   AF-A0AAD5A6J0-F1
#
_cell.length_a   1.000
_cell.length_b   1.000
_cell.length_c   1.000
_cell.angle_alpha   90.00
_cell.angle_beta   90.00
_cell.angle_gamma   90.00
#
_symmetry.space_group_name_H-M   'P 1'
#
loop_
_entity.id
_entity.type
_entity.pdbx_description
1 polymer ?
#
loop_
_entity_poly.entity_id
_entity_poly.type
_entity_poly.pdbx_seq_one_letter_code
_entity_poly.pdbx_strand_id
1 'polypeptide(L)'
;MSVYDCVLVNADGSKETQRIRMDIPKVDAVFVGTGDLFAAMLLAWTHNHPDDLKKACEKTVSVMQHVIKRTITYAKEAAGPDRRPSPAELELRMVQSKADIEDLTVNAVVL
;
A
#
# COMPACT_ATOMS: atom_id res chain seq x y z
N MET A 1 13.08 -3.36 -0.34
CA MET A 1 12.84 -4.69 0.24
C MET A 1 12.23 -4.45 1.61
N SER A 2 10.94 -4.75 1.76
CA SER A 2 10.21 -4.54 3.01
C SER A 2 9.70 -5.89 3.49
N VAL A 3 10.17 -6.33 4.66
CA VAL A 3 9.70 -7.55 5.33
C VAL A 3 8.66 -7.12 6.35
N TYR A 4 7.50 -7.76 6.34
CA TYR A 4 6.43 -7.49 7.29
C TYR A 4 6.23 -8.74 8.15
N ASP A 5 6.50 -8.62 9.45
CA ASP A 5 6.22 -9.65 10.44
C ASP A 5 4.86 -9.38 11.08
N CYS A 6 3.97 -10.37 11.09
CA CYS A 6 2.70 -10.30 11.81
C CYS A 6 2.55 -11.52 12.72
N VAL A 7 2.19 -11.26 13.98
CA VAL A 7 1.88 -12.31 14.95
C VAL A 7 0.37 -12.35 15.09
N LEU A 8 -0.23 -13.44 14.63
CA LEU A 8 -1.65 -13.71 14.86
C LEU A 8 -1.81 -14.40 16.22
N VAL A 9 -2.73 -13.92 17.04
CA VAL A 9 -3.09 -14.56 18.30
C VAL A 9 -4.45 -15.22 18.10
N ASN A 10 -4.45 -16.55 18.19
CA ASN A 10 -5.66 -17.34 18.05
C ASN A 10 -6.54 -17.21 19.30
N ALA A 11 -7.83 -17.56 19.17
CA ALA A 11 -8.79 -17.50 20.27
C ALA A 11 -8.43 -18.38 21.47
N ASP A 12 -7.61 -19.42 21.27
CA ASP A 12 -7.08 -20.31 22.30
C ASP A 12 -5.81 -19.79 22.98
N GLY A 13 -5.33 -18.59 22.60
CA GLY A 13 -4.10 -17.99 23.10
C GLY A 13 -2.83 -18.50 22.44
N SER A 14 -2.92 -19.43 21.49
CA SER A 14 -1.77 -19.85 20.68
C SER A 14 -1.33 -18.71 19.75
N LYS A 15 -0.02 -18.62 19.50
CA LYS A 15 0.57 -17.63 18.61
C LYS A 15 0.96 -18.31 17.31
N GLU A 16 0.27 -17.98 16.23
CA GLU A 16 0.71 -18.36 14.89
C GLU A 16 1.54 -17.23 14.31
N THR A 17 2.74 -17.55 13.85
CA THR A 17 3.62 -16.57 13.21
C THR A 17 3.55 -16.78 11.71
N GLN A 18 2.87 -15.87 11.02
CA GLN A 18 2.90 -15.81 9.57
C GLN A 18 3.93 -14.76 9.14
N ARG A 19 4.86 -15.16 8.27
CA ARG A 19 5.83 -14.26 7.65
C ARG A 19 5.55 -14.19 6.17
N ILE A 20 5.47 -12.97 5.68
CA ILE A 20 5.26 -12.70 4.26
C ILE A 20 6.40 -11.83 3.74
N ARG A 21 6.83 -12.11 2.51
CA ARG A 21 7.80 -11.28 1.82
C ARG A 21 7.14 -10.63 0.62
N MET A 22 7.32 -9.31 0.49
CA MET A 22 6.77 -8.54 -0.63
C MET A 22 7.87 -7.77 -1.32
N ASP A 23 7.99 -8.00 -2.63
CA ASP A 23 8.86 -7.22 -3.49
C ASP A 23 8.04 -6.11 -4.16
N ILE A 24 8.22 -4.89 -3.63
CA ILE A 24 7.48 -3.71 -4.03
C ILE A 24 8.40 -2.81 -4.86
N PRO A 25 8.08 -2.52 -6.13
CA PRO A 25 8.88 -1.61 -6.96
C PRO A 25 8.98 -0.23 -6.31
N LYS A 26 10.22 0.26 -6.15
CA LYS A 26 10.48 1.59 -5.60
C LYS A 26 10.15 2.65 -6.65
N VAL A 27 9.40 3.67 -6.24
CA VAL A 27 9.17 4.88 -7.03
C VAL A 27 10.18 5.94 -6.62
N ASP A 28 10.82 6.57 -7.61
CA ASP A 28 11.85 7.60 -7.38
C ASP A 28 11.22 8.96 -6.99
N ALA A 29 10.61 9.00 -5.81
CA ALA A 29 10.07 10.19 -5.17
C ALA A 29 9.92 9.95 -3.66
N VAL A 30 9.86 11.05 -2.89
CA VAL A 30 9.63 11.01 -1.44
C VAL A 30 8.19 11.43 -1.17
N PHE A 31 7.40 10.50 -0.66
CA PHE A 31 6.01 10.73 -0.29
C PHE A 31 5.87 10.80 1.23
N VAL A 32 4.89 11.57 1.70
CA VAL A 32 4.51 11.66 3.12
C VAL A 32 3.12 11.02 3.28
N GLY A 33 2.82 10.45 4.44
CA GLY A 33 1.51 9.81 4.74
C GLY A 33 1.32 8.39 4.17
N THR A 34 2.33 7.82 3.49
CA THR A 34 2.26 6.44 2.96
C THR A 34 2.18 5.38 4.07
N GLY A 35 2.79 5.64 5.24
CA GLY A 35 2.67 4.76 6.41
C GLY A 35 1.27 4.76 7.01
N ASP A 36 0.64 5.94 7.13
CA ASP A 36 -0.72 6.08 7.64
C ASP A 36 -1.72 5.37 6.72
N LEU A 37 -1.57 5.57 5.41
CA LEU A 37 -2.37 4.87 4.40
C LEU A 37 -2.17 3.35 4.47
N PHE A 38 -0.92 2.89 4.57
CA PHE A 38 -0.62 1.46 4.68
C PHE A 38 -1.30 0.84 5.90
N ALA A 39 -1.19 1.46 7.08
CA ALA A 39 -1.79 0.97 8.30
C ALA A 39 -3.33 0.93 8.21
N ALA A 40 -3.95 1.98 7.66
CA ALA A 40 -5.40 2.04 7.47
C ALA A 40 -5.91 0.94 6.52
N MET A 41 -5.22 0.74 5.40
CA MET A 41 -5.59 -0.31 4.45
C MET A 41 -5.34 -1.71 4.98
N LEU A 42 -4.23 -1.92 5.70
CA LEU A 42 -3.93 -3.20 6.31
C LEU A 42 -5.00 -3.57 7.32
N LEU A 43 -5.41 -2.62 8.18
CA LEU A 43 -6.49 -2.82 9.13
C LEU A 43 -7.82 -3.20 8.45
N ALA A 44 -8.19 -2.50 7.37
CA ALA A 44 -9.41 -2.80 6.63
C ALA A 44 -9.38 -4.20 6.01
N TRP A 45 -8.25 -4.59 5.40
CA TRP A 45 -8.16 -5.88 4.72
C TRP A 45 -7.93 -7.06 5.65
N THR A 46 -7.27 -6.89 6.80
CA THR A 46 -7.21 -7.97 7.81
C THR A 46 -8.56 -8.18 8.49
N HIS A 47 -9.38 -7.13 8.62
CA HIS A 47 -10.77 -7.30 9.06
C HIS A 47 -11.61 -8.10 8.05
N ASN A 48 -11.42 -7.85 6.75
CA ASN A 48 -12.12 -8.59 5.68
C ASN A 48 -11.56 -10.00 5.43
N HIS A 49 -10.31 -10.25 5.81
CA HIS A 49 -9.59 -11.50 5.60
C HIS A 49 -8.84 -11.92 6.89
N PRO A 50 -9.55 -12.26 7.97
CA PRO A 50 -8.95 -12.47 9.30
C PRO A 50 -7.94 -13.62 9.34
N ASP A 51 -8.14 -14.65 8.51
CA ASP A 51 -7.29 -15.85 8.47
C ASP A 51 -6.33 -15.86 7.26
N ASP A 52 -6.31 -14.80 6.45
CA ASP A 52 -5.53 -14.72 5.21
C ASP A 52 -4.75 -13.41 5.13
N LEU A 53 -3.71 -13.33 5.98
CA LEU A 53 -2.79 -12.19 6.03
C LEU A 53 -2.12 -11.94 4.68
N LYS A 54 -1.79 -13.01 3.94
CA LYS A 54 -1.19 -12.91 2.61
C LYS A 54 -2.08 -12.07 1.69
N LYS A 55 -3.36 -12.42 1.59
CA LYS A 55 -4.33 -11.69 0.76
C LYS A 55 -4.58 -10.27 1.28
N ALA A 56 -4.62 -10.08 2.60
CA ALA A 56 -4.77 -8.74 3.18
C ALA A 56 -3.60 -7.81 2.79
N CYS A 57 -2.38 -8.35 2.81
CA CYS A 57 -1.17 -7.62 2.43
C CYS A 57 -1.07 -7.42 0.91
N GLU A 58 -1.44 -8.41 0.08
CA GLU A 58 -1.51 -8.25 -1.38
C GLU A 58 -2.44 -7.11 -1.78
N LYS A 59 -3.62 -7.04 -1.16
CA LYS A 59 -4.58 -5.97 -1.41
C LYS A 59 -4.06 -4.63 -0.93
N THR A 60 -3.55 -4.56 0.30
CA THR A 60 -2.94 -3.33 0.86
C THR A 60 -1.84 -2.77 -0.04
N VAL A 61 -0.90 -3.61 -0.46
CA VAL A 61 0.21 -3.19 -1.33
C VAL A 61 -0.27 -2.85 -2.74
N SER A 62 -1.28 -3.54 -3.25
CA SER A 62 -1.89 -3.21 -4.54
C SER A 62 -2.53 -1.81 -4.50
N VAL A 63 -3.27 -1.44 -3.44
CA VAL A 63 -3.79 -0.07 -3.25
C VAL A 63 -2.65 0.93 -3.24
N MET A 64 -1.64 0.68 -2.40
CA MET A 64 -0.48 1.56 -2.28
C MET A 64 0.19 1.82 -3.63
N GLN A 65 0.37 0.79 -4.44
CA GLN A 65 0.97 0.92 -5.77
C GLN A 65 0.12 1.77 -6.71
N HIS A 66 -1.21 1.59 -6.73
CA HIS A 66 -2.09 2.42 -7.56
C HIS A 66 -2.09 3.89 -7.10
N VAL A 67 -2.20 4.15 -5.79
CA VAL A 67 -2.17 5.52 -5.23
C VAL A 67 -0.84 6.21 -5.53
N ILE A 68 0.29 5.53 -5.30
CA ILE A 68 1.63 6.09 -5.55
C ILE A 68 1.83 6.37 -7.04
N LYS A 69 1.45 5.43 -7.92
CA LYS A 69 1.55 5.61 -9.39
C LYS A 69 0.71 6.81 -9.86
N ARG A 70 -0.54 6.92 -9.40
CA ARG A 70 -1.39 8.05 -9.74
C ARG A 70 -0.81 9.38 -9.24
N THR A 71 -0.30 9.37 -8.00
CA THR A 71 0.29 10.56 -7.38
C THR A 71 1.52 11.03 -8.16
N ILE A 72 2.45 10.14 -8.52
CA ILE A 72 3.66 10.55 -9.25
C ILE A 72 3.36 10.97 -10.69
N THR A 73 2.40 10.35 -11.37
CA THR A 73 1.98 10.76 -12.71
C THR A 73 1.45 12.19 -12.68
N TYR A 74 0.51 12.47 -11.77
CA TYR A 74 -0.02 13.82 -11.61
C TYR A 74 1.06 14.83 -11.21
N ALA A 75 1.95 14.47 -10.27
CA ALA A 75 2.98 15.36 -9.77
C ALA A 75 3.97 15.76 -10.87
N LYS A 76 4.33 14.83 -11.77
CA LYS A 76 5.18 15.10 -12.93
C LYS A 76 4.48 15.99 -13.96
N GLU A 77 3.20 15.77 -14.20
CA GLU A 77 2.40 16.61 -15.11
C GLU A 77 2.26 18.05 -14.57
N ALA A 78 2.03 18.20 -13.26
CA ALA A 78 1.90 19.51 -12.61
C ALA A 78 3.22 20.30 -12.56
N ALA A 79 4.34 19.62 -12.28
CA ALA A 79 5.66 20.26 -12.19
C ALA A 79 6.20 20.71 -13.56
N GLY A 80 5.75 20.06 -14.64
CA GLY A 80 6.24 20.28 -16.01
C GLY A 80 7.51 19.46 -16.34
N PRO A 81 7.95 19.51 -17.61
CA PRO A 81 9.09 18.74 -18.08
C PRO A 81 10.39 19.10 -17.34
N ASP A 82 11.22 18.09 -17.07
CA ASP A 82 12.55 18.18 -16.45
C ASP A 82 12.63 18.79 -15.04
N ARG A 83 11.48 18.95 -14.37
CA ARG A 83 11.41 19.41 -12.98
C ARG A 83 11.06 18.27 -12.02
N ARG A 84 11.75 18.23 -10.87
CA ARG A 84 11.34 17.37 -9.76
C ARG A 84 10.10 17.95 -9.07
N PRO A 85 9.04 17.16 -8.85
CA PRO A 85 7.86 17.64 -8.15
C PRO A 85 8.20 18.08 -6.71
N SER A 86 7.54 19.14 -6.28
CA SER A 86 7.59 19.65 -4.92
C SER A 86 6.80 18.76 -3.95
N PRO A 87 7.03 18.87 -2.63
CA PRO A 87 6.25 18.12 -1.64
C PRO A 87 4.73 18.33 -1.76
N ALA A 88 4.29 19.56 -2.06
CA ALA A 88 2.87 19.87 -2.25
C ALA A 88 2.26 19.19 -3.49
N GLU A 89 3.06 18.96 -4.54
CA GLU A 89 2.61 18.24 -5.75
C GLU A 89 2.58 16.71 -5.52
N LEU A 90 3.39 16.22 -4.59
CA LEU A 90 3.49 14.82 -4.17
C LEU A 90 2.49 14.42 -3.08
N GLU A 91 1.58 15.32 -2.70
CA GLU A 91 0.47 14.98 -1.81
C GLU A 91 -0.39 13.85 -2.41
N LEU A 92 -0.73 12.89 -1.57
CA LEU A 92 -1.37 11.64 -2.00
C LEU A 92 -2.74 11.92 -2.64
N ARG A 93 -2.94 11.36 -3.84
CA ARG A 93 -4.18 11.50 -4.62
C ARG A 93 -5.27 10.53 -4.15
N MET A 94 -5.66 10.66 -2.89
CA MET A 94 -6.59 9.74 -2.21
C MET A 94 -7.98 9.74 -2.85
N VAL A 95 -8.59 10.91 -3.03
CA VAL A 95 -9.95 11.04 -3.59
C VAL A 95 -10.02 10.48 -5.00
N GLN A 96 -9.01 10.76 -5.82
CA GLN A 96 -8.91 10.25 -7.19
C GLN A 96 -8.62 8.74 -7.24
N SER A 97 -8.19 8.15 -6.12
CA SER A 97 -7.90 6.73 -5.99
C SER A 97 -8.99 5.95 -5.27
N LYS A 98 -10.17 6.55 -5.04
CA LYS A 98 -11.30 5.90 -4.36
C LYS A 98 -11.63 4.53 -4.97
N ALA A 99 -11.78 4.46 -6.29
CA ALA A 99 -12.15 3.20 -6.96
C ALA A 99 -11.11 2.10 -6.70
N ASP A 100 -9.81 2.43 -6.75
CA ASP A 100 -8.74 1.47 -6.46
C ASP A 100 -8.63 1.13 -4.97
N ILE A 101 -9.23 1.90 -4.07
CA ILE A 101 -9.31 1.58 -2.64
C ILE A 101 -10.46 0.60 -2.39
N GLU A 102 -11.58 0.78 -3.09
CA GLU A 102 -12.81 0.00 -2.91
C GLU A 102 -12.79 -1.33 -3.70
N ASP A 103 -12.35 -1.31 -4.95
CA ASP A 103 -12.37 -2.47 -5.85
C ASP A 103 -11.03 -2.60 -6.61
N LEU A 104 -10.28 -3.67 -6.32
CA LEU A 104 -8.90 -3.85 -6.76
C LEU A 104 -8.75 -4.98 -7.75
N THR A 105 -8.13 -4.68 -8.88
CA THR A 105 -7.32 -5.65 -9.62
C THR A 105 -6.02 -5.88 -8.83
N VAL A 106 -5.87 -7.05 -8.22
CA VAL A 106 -4.66 -7.41 -7.45
C VAL A 106 -3.48 -7.52 -8.41
N ASN A 107 -2.45 -6.69 -8.20
CA ASN A 107 -1.24 -6.65 -9.03
C ASN A 107 0.04 -6.99 -8.24
N ALA A 108 -0.06 -7.17 -6.91
CA ALA A 108 1.06 -7.50 -6.05
C ALA A 108 1.22 -9.03 -5.91
N VAL A 109 2.46 -9.52 -6.04
CA VAL A 109 2.82 -10.91 -5.78
C VAL A 109 3.48 -10.98 -4.40
N VAL A 110 2.89 -11.71 -3.46
CA VAL A 110 3.54 -12.11 -2.20
C VAL A 110 4.32 -13.41 -2.43
N LEU A 111 5.59 -13.41 -2.01
CA LEU A 111 6.50 -14.56 -2.00
C LEU A 111 6.59 -15.19 -0.61
#